data_AF-A0A4V3JG80-F1
#
_entry.id   AF-A0A4V3JG80-F1
#
_cell.length_a   1.000
_cell.length_b   1.000
_cell.length_c   1.000
_cell.angle_alpha   90.00
_cell.angle_beta   90.00
_cell.angle_gamma   90.00
#
_symmetry.space_group_name_H-M   'P 1'
#
loop_
_entity.id
_entity.type
_entity.pdbx_description
1 polymer ?
#
loop_
_entity_poly.entity_id
_entity_poly.type
_entity_poly.pdbx_seq_one_letter_code
_entity_poly.pdbx_strand_id
1 'polypeptide(L)'
;MKTKSPIKAVDLLEMPPESDNAKDLRSILSNSIVVSKDPWRHSNKTFFLGLAISLYGFYVLQAFPEASVSEGFGGIKLHAILTIFGLTLMSWYKLSEIIKALGDFISKIRGNGVGQNPPSVE
;
A
#
# COMPACT_ATOMS: atom_id res chain seq x y z
N MET A 1 15.82 24.56 -11.72
CA MET A 1 14.90 24.53 -10.56
C MET A 1 15.44 23.54 -9.54
N LYS A 2 15.84 23.99 -8.34
CA LYS A 2 16.19 23.06 -7.24
C LYS A 2 14.90 22.36 -6.79
N THR A 3 14.84 21.05 -6.97
CA THR A 3 13.78 20.20 -6.43
C THR A 3 13.82 20.27 -4.91
N LYS A 4 12.93 21.06 -4.30
CA LYS A 4 12.73 21.05 -2.84
C LYS A 4 12.22 19.67 -2.44
N SER A 5 12.95 19.00 -1.56
CA SER A 5 12.52 17.74 -0.97
C SER A 5 11.17 17.91 -0.25
N PRO A 6 10.28 16.91 -0.32
CA PRO A 6 9.02 16.95 0.41
C PRO A 6 9.30 16.99 1.92
N ILE A 7 8.73 17.98 2.60
CA ILE A 7 8.85 18.15 4.05
C ILE A 7 7.98 17.09 4.73
N LYS A 8 8.55 16.28 5.62
CA LYS A 8 7.80 15.25 6.35
C LYS A 8 7.04 15.90 7.51
N ALA A 9 5.84 15.39 7.78
CA ALA A 9 5.00 15.90 8.87
C ALA A 9 5.63 15.70 10.26
N VAL A 10 6.45 14.67 10.43
CA VAL A 10 7.16 14.39 11.69
C VAL A 10 8.14 15.52 12.02
N ASP A 11 8.93 15.95 11.03
CA ASP A 11 9.90 17.04 11.16
C ASP A 11 9.23 18.39 11.51
N LEU A 12 7.95 18.56 11.17
CA LEU A 12 7.14 19.74 11.53
C LEU A 12 6.63 19.68 12.98
N LEU A 13 6.39 18.49 13.51
CA LEU A 13 5.87 18.28 14.87
C LEU A 13 6.96 18.43 15.93
N GLU A 14 8.22 18.17 15.57
CA GLU A 14 9.38 18.32 16.47
C GLU A 14 9.86 19.78 16.56
N MET A 15 9.42 20.67 15.66
CA MET A 15 9.88 22.05 15.62
C MET A 15 9.07 22.95 16.58
N PRO A 16 9.74 23.73 17.45
CA PRO A 16 9.04 24.68 18.32
C PRO A 16 8.30 25.73 17.48
N PRO A 17 7.01 25.99 17.76
CA PRO A 17 6.18 26.86 16.92
C PRO A 17 6.62 28.32 16.89
N GLU A 18 7.43 28.75 17.87
CA GLU A 18 7.94 30.13 17.98
C GLU A 18 9.32 30.34 17.34
N SER A 19 9.98 29.25 16.91
CA SER A 19 11.31 29.34 16.29
C SER A 19 11.26 30.11 14.95
N ASP A 20 12.34 30.82 14.62
CA ASP A 20 12.40 31.57 13.36
C ASP A 20 12.35 30.64 12.14
N ASN A 21 12.86 29.41 12.26
CA ASN A 21 12.71 28.36 11.26
C ASN A 21 11.24 28.00 10.99
N ALA A 22 10.38 27.98 12.02
CA ALA A 22 8.96 27.70 11.87
C ALA A 22 8.21 28.84 11.14
N LYS A 23 8.63 30.09 11.33
CA LYS A 23 8.08 31.25 10.61
C LYS A 23 8.41 31.20 9.11
N ASP A 24 9.66 30.88 8.77
CA ASP A 24 10.08 30.70 7.39
C ASP A 24 9.35 29.53 6.72
N LEU A 25 9.22 28.40 7.42
CA LEU A 25 8.45 27.25 6.94
C LEU A 25 6.97 27.57 6.72
N ARG A 26 6.33 28.33 7.62
CA ARG A 26 4.95 28.82 7.42
C ARG A 26 4.81 29.68 6.16
N SER A 27 5.78 30.55 5.88
CA SER A 27 5.78 31.34 4.65
C SER A 27 5.84 30.45 3.39
N ILE A 28 6.65 29.39 3.43
CA ILE A 28 6.83 28.45 2.31
C ILE A 28 5.60 27.53 2.16
N LEU A 29 5.02 27.10 3.27
CA LEU A 29 3.84 26.23 3.34
C LEU A 29 2.54 26.99 3.07
N SER A 30 2.52 28.32 3.16
CA SER A 30 1.33 29.13 2.86
C SER A 30 0.79 28.92 1.44
N ASN A 31 1.70 28.61 0.50
CA ASN A 31 1.37 28.28 -0.89
C ASN A 31 1.33 26.77 -1.16
N SER A 32 1.37 25.93 -0.11
CA SER A 32 1.33 24.48 -0.25
C SER A 32 -0.11 23.96 -0.17
N ILE A 33 -0.45 23.05 -1.08
CA ILE A 33 -1.75 22.37 -1.06
C ILE A 33 -1.65 21.22 -0.05
N VAL A 34 -2.37 21.34 1.05
CA VAL A 34 -2.56 20.22 1.98
C VAL A 34 -3.48 19.21 1.29
N VAL A 35 -2.89 18.14 0.77
CA VAL A 35 -3.66 17.02 0.20
C VAL A 35 -4.18 16.19 1.37
N SER A 36 -5.42 16.47 1.80
CA SER A 36 -6.14 15.60 2.71
C SER A 36 -6.35 14.25 2.01
N LYS A 37 -5.79 13.18 2.58
CA LYS A 37 -6.02 11.82 2.09
C LYS A 37 -7.36 11.34 2.65
N ASP A 38 -8.44 11.65 1.95
CA ASP A 38 -9.76 11.08 2.24
C ASP A 38 -9.79 9.59 1.84
N PRO A 39 -10.05 8.66 2.78
CA PRO A 39 -10.25 7.24 2.47
C PRO A 39 -11.40 6.98 1.48
N TRP A 40 -12.37 7.88 1.37
CA TRP A 40 -13.56 7.76 0.51
C TRP A 40 -13.43 8.51 -0.83
N ARG A 41 -12.23 9.00 -1.16
CA ARG A 41 -11.96 9.67 -2.44
C ARG A 41 -12.40 8.78 -3.60
N HIS A 42 -12.89 9.41 -4.68
CA HIS A 42 -13.35 8.70 -5.88
C HIS A 42 -12.31 7.70 -6.44
N SER A 43 -11.01 7.99 -6.28
CA SER A 43 -9.91 7.11 -6.66
C SER A 43 -9.90 5.77 -5.92
N ASN A 44 -10.47 5.72 -4.71
CA ASN A 44 -10.41 4.57 -3.81
C ASN A 44 -11.58 3.60 -4.04
N LYS A 45 -12.55 3.96 -4.89
CA LYS A 45 -13.72 3.13 -5.21
C LYS A 45 -13.33 1.75 -5.73
N THR A 46 -12.28 1.66 -6.54
CA THR A 46 -11.78 0.38 -7.08
C THR A 46 -11.25 -0.55 -5.98
N PHE A 47 -10.66 0.00 -4.92
CA PHE A 47 -10.23 -0.77 -3.77
C PHE A 47 -11.42 -1.37 -3.02
N PHE A 48 -12.44 -0.57 -2.72
CA PHE A 48 -13.65 -1.05 -2.03
C PHE A 48 -14.46 -2.02 -2.89
N LEU A 49 -14.50 -1.82 -4.21
CA LEU A 49 -15.10 -2.78 -5.13
C LEU A 49 -14.34 -4.12 -5.11
N GLY A 50 -13.01 -4.06 -5.18
CA GLY A 50 -12.17 -5.25 -5.02
C GLY A 50 -12.42 -5.97 -3.69
N LEU A 51 -12.58 -5.21 -2.60
CA LEU A 51 -12.92 -5.72 -1.27
C LEU A 51 -14.28 -6.42 -1.21
N ALA A 52 -15.32 -5.80 -1.75
CA ALA A 52 -16.63 -6.42 -1.82
C ALA A 52 -16.58 -7.74 -2.61
N ILE A 53 -15.90 -7.76 -3.76
CA ILE A 53 -15.78 -8.94 -4.61
C ILE A 53 -14.97 -10.05 -3.94
N SER A 54 -13.85 -9.72 -3.27
CA SER A 54 -13.06 -10.72 -2.55
C SER A 54 -13.82 -11.32 -1.37
N LEU A 55 -14.53 -10.51 -0.59
CA LEU A 55 -15.39 -11.01 0.49
C LEU A 55 -16.50 -11.91 -0.04
N TYR A 56 -17.10 -11.54 -1.18
CA TYR A 56 -18.06 -12.39 -1.87
C TYR A 56 -17.44 -13.70 -2.36
N GLY A 57 -16.21 -13.67 -2.89
CA GLY A 57 -15.45 -14.87 -3.25
C GLY A 57 -15.24 -15.83 -2.08
N PHE A 58 -14.88 -15.31 -0.90
CA PHE A 58 -14.76 -16.10 0.33
C PHE A 58 -16.10 -16.64 0.82
N TYR A 59 -17.16 -15.84 0.73
CA TYR A 59 -18.51 -16.31 1.04
C TYR A 59 -18.93 -17.47 0.13
N VAL A 60 -18.67 -17.36 -1.18
CA VAL A 60 -18.94 -18.44 -2.15
C VAL A 60 -18.08 -19.67 -1.84
N LEU A 61 -16.82 -19.51 -1.43
CA LEU A 61 -15.98 -20.63 -0.99
C LEU A 61 -16.61 -21.37 0.20
N GLN A 62 -17.17 -20.65 1.17
CA GLN A 62 -17.77 -21.23 2.37
C GLN A 62 -19.14 -21.86 2.09
N ALA A 63 -20.02 -21.17 1.37
CA ALA A 63 -21.40 -21.58 1.17
C ALA A 63 -21.59 -22.52 -0.04
N PHE A 64 -20.79 -22.35 -1.10
CA PHE A 64 -20.92 -23.06 -2.36
C PHE A 64 -19.54 -23.45 -2.94
N PRO A 65 -18.76 -24.29 -2.23
CA PRO A 65 -17.39 -24.65 -2.64
C PRO A 65 -17.31 -25.35 -4.00
N GLU A 66 -18.39 -26.04 -4.40
CA GLU A 66 -18.50 -26.77 -5.67
C GLU A 66 -19.02 -25.91 -6.83
N ALA A 67 -19.42 -24.65 -6.57
CA ALA A 67 -19.84 -23.74 -7.62
C ALA A 67 -18.69 -23.51 -8.60
N SER A 68 -18.94 -23.82 -9.88
CA SER A 68 -17.97 -23.70 -10.96
C SER A 68 -18.61 -23.04 -12.18
N VAL A 69 -17.79 -22.32 -12.94
CA VAL A 69 -18.18 -21.75 -14.23
C VAL A 69 -17.71 -22.70 -15.31
N SER A 70 -18.64 -23.32 -16.03
CA SER A 70 -18.38 -24.36 -17.04
C SER A 70 -18.95 -23.92 -18.39
N GLU A 71 -18.44 -22.81 -18.92
CA GLU A 71 -18.73 -22.35 -20.29
C GLU A 71 -17.46 -22.44 -21.14
N GLY A 72 -16.87 -23.64 -21.23
CA GLY A 72 -15.81 -23.95 -22.19
C GLY A 72 -14.35 -23.87 -21.70
N PHE A 73 -14.10 -23.49 -20.44
CA PHE A 73 -12.74 -23.38 -19.87
C PHE A 73 -12.30 -24.56 -18.99
N GLY A 74 -13.06 -25.66 -18.96
CA GLY A 74 -12.80 -26.76 -18.03
C GLY A 74 -13.08 -26.32 -16.58
N GLY A 75 -14.36 -26.25 -16.22
CA GLY A 75 -14.88 -26.05 -14.85
C GLY A 75 -13.95 -25.34 -13.87
N ILE A 76 -13.84 -24.01 -13.96
CA ILE A 76 -13.07 -23.24 -12.98
C ILE A 76 -13.96 -22.92 -11.79
N LYS A 77 -13.45 -23.13 -10.57
CA LYS A 77 -14.15 -22.81 -9.32
C LYS A 77 -14.47 -21.31 -9.24
N LEU A 78 -15.74 -20.98 -9.05
CA LEU A 78 -16.24 -19.61 -9.06
C LEU A 78 -15.60 -18.75 -7.97
N HIS A 79 -15.41 -19.32 -6.77
CA HIS A 79 -14.74 -18.62 -5.67
C HIS A 79 -13.30 -18.23 -6.00
N ALA A 80 -12.57 -19.05 -6.76
CA ALA A 80 -11.19 -18.77 -7.15
C ALA A 80 -11.13 -17.54 -8.07
N ILE A 81 -12.04 -17.48 -9.06
CA ILE A 81 -12.16 -16.35 -9.98
C ILE A 81 -12.47 -15.06 -9.21
N LEU A 82 -13.52 -15.08 -8.37
CA LEU A 82 -13.95 -13.92 -7.60
C LEU A 82 -12.85 -13.42 -6.66
N THR A 83 -12.16 -14.33 -5.97
CA THR A 83 -11.11 -13.97 -5.02
C THR A 83 -9.91 -13.34 -5.75
N ILE A 84 -9.41 -13.98 -6.81
CA ILE A 84 -8.27 -13.48 -7.60
C ILE A 84 -8.62 -12.14 -8.26
N PHE A 85 -9.82 -12.01 -8.82
CA PHE A 85 -10.27 -10.77 -9.45
C PHE A 85 -10.39 -9.63 -8.44
N GLY A 86 -11.01 -9.87 -7.28
CA GLY A 86 -11.11 -8.88 -6.21
C GLY A 86 -9.75 -8.42 -5.68
N LEU A 87 -8.82 -9.36 -5.46
CA LEU A 87 -7.45 -9.05 -5.03
C LEU A 87 -6.69 -8.25 -6.10
N THR A 88 -6.91 -8.57 -7.38
CA THR A 88 -6.31 -7.83 -8.50
C THR A 88 -6.82 -6.38 -8.53
N LEU A 89 -8.12 -6.17 -8.37
CA LEU A 89 -8.72 -4.83 -8.31
C LEU A 89 -8.21 -4.01 -7.12
N MET A 90 -8.07 -4.61 -5.94
CA MET A 90 -7.43 -3.96 -4.80
C MET A 90 -5.98 -3.60 -5.07
N SER A 91 -5.23 -4.52 -5.69
CA SER A 91 -3.80 -4.36 -5.96
C SER A 91 -3.57 -3.31 -7.04
N TRP A 92 -4.47 -3.16 -8.01
CA TRP A 92 -4.41 -2.12 -9.03
C TRP A 92 -4.41 -0.71 -8.44
N TYR A 93 -5.13 -0.49 -7.33
CA TYR A 93 -5.18 0.79 -6.63
C TYR A 93 -3.86 1.15 -5.90
N LYS A 94 -3.02 0.16 -5.57
CA LYS A 94 -1.78 0.36 -4.80
C LYS A 94 -0.57 -0.36 -5.38
N LEU A 95 -0.57 -0.70 -6.67
CA LEU A 95 0.47 -1.54 -7.25
C LEU A 95 1.88 -0.96 -7.02
N SER A 96 2.02 0.37 -7.09
CA SER A 96 3.28 1.08 -6.83
C SER A 96 3.72 1.06 -5.35
N GLU A 97 2.78 1.09 -4.39
CA GLU A 97 3.09 0.97 -2.95
C GLU A 97 3.36 -0.49 -2.57
N ILE A 98 2.64 -1.45 -3.17
CA ILE A 98 2.84 -2.89 -2.97
C ILE A 98 4.18 -3.33 -3.57
N ILE A 99 4.53 -2.88 -4.78
CA ILE A 99 5.84 -3.16 -5.39
C ILE A 99 6.98 -2.62 -4.51
N LYS A 100 6.82 -1.42 -3.93
CA LYS A 100 7.78 -0.87 -2.96
C LYS A 100 7.85 -1.70 -1.68
N ALA A 101 6.71 -2.02 -1.08
CA ALA A 101 6.66 -2.82 0.14
C ALA A 101 7.20 -4.24 -0.06
N LEU A 102 6.94 -4.86 -1.21
CA LEU A 102 7.46 -6.17 -1.58
C LEU A 102 8.97 -6.11 -1.86
N GLY A 103 9.45 -5.06 -2.50
CA GLY A 103 10.88 -4.79 -2.67
C GLY A 103 11.60 -4.56 -1.34
N ASP A 104 10.97 -3.84 -0.41
CA ASP A 104 11.47 -3.62 0.97
C ASP A 104 11.43 -4.90 1.80
N PHE A 105 10.45 -5.77 1.58
CA PHE A 105 10.33 -7.07 2.25
C PHE A 105 11.38 -8.06 1.75
N ILE A 106 11.58 -8.15 0.43
CA ILE A 106 12.62 -8.99 -0.19
C ILE A 106 14.01 -8.50 0.21
N SER A 107 14.24 -7.18 0.26
CA SER A 107 15.53 -6.62 0.68
C SER A 107 15.80 -6.87 2.17
N LYS A 108 14.79 -6.81 3.04
CA LYS A 108 14.91 -7.18 4.47
C LYS A 108 15.21 -8.67 4.68
N ILE A 109 14.55 -9.55 3.93
CA ILE A 109 14.81 -11.01 4.01
C ILE A 109 16.21 -11.33 3.47
N ARG A 110 16.64 -10.66 2.39
CA ARG A 110 17.98 -10.83 1.83
C ARG A 110 19.08 -10.21 2.69
N GLY A 111 18.77 -9.12 3.42
CA GLY A 111 19.71 -8.39 4.28
C GLY A 111 19.97 -9.04 5.65
N ASN A 112 19.06 -9.89 6.14
CA ASN A 112 19.24 -10.61 7.41
C ASN A 112 20.06 -11.92 7.30
N GLY A 113 20.52 -12.29 6.10
CA GLY A 113 21.29 -13.52 5.87
C GLY A 113 22.82 -13.34 5.80
N VAL A 114 23.33 -12.11 5.85
CA VAL A 114 24.77 -11.83 5.74
C VAL A 114 25.16 -10.77 6.77
N GLY A 115 25.53 -11.20 7.99
CA GLY A 115 26.14 -10.28 8.96
C GLY A 115 25.77 -10.51 10.43
N GLN A 116 25.96 -11.74 10.95
CA GLN A 116 26.30 -11.92 12.35
C GLN A 116 27.71 -12.56 12.43
N ASN A 117 28.69 -11.73 12.83
CA ASN A 117 30.07 -12.04 13.26
C ASN A 117 30.07 -12.97 14.51
N PRO A 118 31.18 -13.46 15.15
CA PRO A 118 32.60 -13.01 15.21
C PRO A 118 33.60 -14.25 15.38
N PRO A 119 34.84 -14.25 15.96
CA PRO A 119 35.60 -13.24 16.69
C PRO A 119 37.02 -12.91 16.20
N SER A 120 37.50 -11.77 16.71
CA SER A 120 38.90 -11.44 16.90
C SER A 120 39.67 -12.62 17.50
N VAL A 121 40.76 -13.02 16.84
CA VAL A 121 41.83 -13.81 17.44
C VAL A 121 43.09 -12.96 17.33
N GLU A 122 43.75 -12.83 18.48
CA GLU A 122 45.00 -12.15 18.85
C GLU A 122 45.94 -11.67 17.73
#